data_AF-A0A7W7YSM5-F1
#
_entry.id   AF-A0A7W7YSM5-F1
#
_cell.length_a   1.000
_cell.length_b   1.000
_cell.length_c   1.000
_cell.angle_alpha   90.00
_cell.angle_beta   90.00
_cell.angle_gamma   90.00
#
_symmetry.space_group_name_H-M   'P 1'
#
loop_
_entity.id
_entity.type
_entity.pdbx_description
1 polymer ?
#
loop_
_entity_poly.entity_id
_entity_poly.type
_entity_poly.pdbx_seq_one_letter_code
_entity_poly.pdbx_strand_id
1 'polypeptide(L)'
;MESLDTLPEPACRRFVLEYGPKRPGIRRALVLSLLFALLFGTGLHLEFLAARNWNAGEVVLLGHLAAGLVFVALFVSWIGGHVARGLPRSQRPAFTGLSWLLLVKFVLVLVTGLMMALPTALYLAGRLWFWSFEATHVLTFLHLWGSFAAAIGFLAHLAMRHWALPAGGQGRRLP
;
A
#
# COMPACT_ATOMS: atom_id res chain seq x y z
N MET A 1 -5.67 46.71 -16.61
CA MET A 1 -4.77 45.79 -15.90
C MET A 1 -5.65 44.94 -15.00
N GLU A 2 -6.05 43.77 -15.50
CA GLU A 2 -6.84 42.81 -14.72
C GLU A 2 -5.97 42.31 -13.56
N SER A 3 -6.55 42.30 -12.36
CA SER A 3 -5.90 41.82 -11.15
C SER A 3 -5.46 40.37 -11.34
N LEU A 4 -4.20 40.08 -11.00
CA LEU A 4 -3.64 38.72 -10.90
C LEU A 4 -4.37 37.84 -9.86
N ASP A 5 -5.34 38.38 -9.12
CA ASP A 5 -6.19 37.66 -8.16
C ASP A 5 -7.33 36.85 -8.80
N THR A 6 -7.55 36.94 -10.12
CA THR A 6 -8.60 36.18 -10.83
C THR A 6 -8.12 34.87 -11.44
N LEU A 7 -6.82 34.57 -11.38
CA LEU A 7 -6.28 33.30 -11.86
C LEU A 7 -6.60 32.21 -10.84
N PRO A 8 -7.28 31.10 -11.23
CA PRO A 8 -7.58 30.01 -10.33
C PRO A 8 -6.26 29.49 -9.74
N GLU A 9 -6.17 29.45 -8.41
CA GLU A 9 -4.98 28.90 -7.73
C GLU A 9 -4.61 27.56 -8.39
N PRO A 10 -3.35 27.35 -8.78
CA PRO A 10 -2.96 26.11 -9.43
C PRO A 10 -3.37 24.95 -8.52
N ALA A 11 -4.09 23.96 -9.06
CA ALA A 11 -4.64 22.84 -8.29
C ALA A 11 -3.61 22.18 -7.36
N CYS A 12 -2.32 22.24 -7.70
CA CYS A 12 -1.21 21.85 -6.84
C CYS A 12 -1.11 22.63 -5.52
N ARG A 13 -1.35 23.95 -5.48
CA ARG A 13 -1.30 24.77 -4.25
C ARG A 13 -2.41 24.37 -3.28
N ARG A 14 -3.63 24.17 -3.79
CA ARG A 14 -4.77 23.67 -3.00
C ARG A 14 -4.50 22.24 -2.51
N PHE A 15 -3.92 21.38 -3.35
CA PHE A 15 -3.52 20.03 -2.96
C PHE A 15 -2.45 20.03 -1.85
N VAL A 16 -1.47 20.93 -1.92
CA VAL A 16 -0.43 21.08 -0.88
C VAL A 16 -0.97 21.70 0.41
N LEU A 17 -1.99 22.56 0.34
CA LEU A 17 -2.62 23.16 1.53
C LEU A 17 -3.64 22.21 2.19
N GLU A 18 -4.40 21.45 1.40
CA GLU A 18 -5.49 20.58 1.85
C GLU A 18 -4.99 19.16 2.17
N TYR A 19 -3.97 18.69 1.44
CA TYR A 19 -3.33 17.38 1.59
C TYR A 19 -1.83 17.45 1.91
N GLY A 20 -1.32 18.59 2.35
CA GLY A 20 0.11 18.77 2.63
C GLY A 20 0.66 17.81 3.69
N PRO A 21 2.00 17.59 3.69
CA PRO A 21 2.69 16.74 4.65
C PRO A 21 2.55 17.22 6.11
N LYS A 22 1.94 18.37 6.38
CA LYS A 22 1.72 18.84 7.77
C LYS A 22 0.59 18.09 8.49
N ARG A 23 -0.23 17.27 7.80
CA ARG A 23 -1.24 16.42 8.45
C ARG A 23 -0.67 15.02 8.76
N PRO A 24 -0.64 14.58 10.03
CA PRO A 24 0.03 13.33 10.43
C PRO A 24 -0.54 12.07 9.75
N GLY A 25 -1.84 12.06 9.43
CA GLY A 25 -2.47 10.95 8.70
C GLY A 25 -2.01 10.81 7.25
N ILE A 26 -1.69 11.92 6.57
CA ILE A 26 -1.25 11.91 5.18
C ILE A 26 0.22 11.52 5.07
N ARG A 27 1.06 12.00 5.99
CA ARG A 27 2.46 11.54 6.11
C ARG A 27 2.55 10.02 6.26
N ARG A 28 1.74 9.44 7.15
CA ARG A 28 1.73 7.99 7.36
C ARG A 28 1.28 7.23 6.12
N ALA A 29 0.22 7.69 5.45
CA ALA A 29 -0.23 7.08 4.20
C ALA A 29 0.86 7.14 3.11
N LEU A 30 1.56 8.27 2.97
CA LEU A 30 2.68 8.41 2.04
C LEU A 30 3.82 7.46 2.39
N VAL A 31 4.22 7.38 3.65
CA VAL A 31 5.28 6.47 4.13
C VAL A 31 4.90 5.01 3.84
N LEU A 32 3.67 4.59 4.14
CA LEU A 32 3.19 3.25 3.80
C LEU A 32 3.20 3.01 2.29
N SER A 33 2.84 4.01 1.49
CA SER A 33 2.86 3.90 0.02
C SER A 33 4.28 3.68 -0.52
N LEU A 34 5.24 4.44 0.01
CA LEU A 34 6.66 4.32 -0.38
C LEU A 34 7.27 3.01 0.10
N LEU A 35 6.95 2.58 1.32
CA LEU A 35 7.38 1.28 1.85
C LEU A 35 6.80 0.14 1.03
N PHE A 36 5.52 0.21 0.64
CA PHE A 36 4.92 -0.79 -0.24
C PHE A 36 5.61 -0.85 -1.60
N ALA A 37 5.90 0.30 -2.22
CA ALA A 37 6.64 0.34 -3.49
C ALA A 37 8.06 -0.27 -3.36
N LEU A 38 8.76 0.04 -2.26
CA LEU A 38 10.06 -0.56 -1.95
C LEU A 38 9.96 -2.09 -1.78
N LEU A 39 8.97 -2.56 -1.03
CA LEU A 39 8.72 -3.99 -0.80
C LEU A 39 8.38 -4.71 -2.10
N PHE A 40 7.52 -4.10 -2.93
CA PHE A 40 7.20 -4.65 -4.24
C PHE A 40 8.44 -4.76 -5.12
N GLY A 41 9.23 -3.69 -5.23
CA GLY A 41 10.46 -3.69 -6.04
C GLY A 41 11.51 -4.70 -5.55
N THR A 42 11.72 -4.79 -4.23
CA THR A 42 12.63 -5.77 -3.64
C THR A 42 12.12 -7.21 -3.79
N GLY A 43 10.81 -7.45 -3.70
CA GLY A 43 10.19 -8.75 -3.97
C GLY A 43 10.37 -9.20 -5.42
N LEU A 44 10.20 -8.29 -6.39
CA LEU A 44 10.51 -8.58 -7.79
C LEU A 44 11.99 -8.88 -8.03
N HIS A 45 12.88 -8.16 -7.34
CA HIS A 45 14.31 -8.45 -7.41
C HIS A 45 14.62 -9.85 -6.89
N LEU A 46 14.03 -10.25 -5.76
CA LEU A 46 14.22 -11.58 -5.19
C LEU A 46 13.75 -12.69 -6.14
N GLU A 47 12.57 -12.53 -6.73
CA GLU A 47 12.00 -13.54 -7.62
C GLU A 47 12.79 -13.68 -8.93
N PHE A 48 13.16 -12.56 -9.56
CA PHE A 48 13.66 -12.58 -10.95
C PHE A 48 15.17 -12.38 -11.08
N LEU A 49 15.85 -11.83 -10.06
CA LEU A 49 17.24 -11.37 -10.16
C LEU A 49 18.18 -11.97 -9.12
N ALA A 50 17.68 -12.41 -7.95
CA ALA A 50 18.55 -12.93 -6.88
C ALA A 50 19.39 -14.15 -7.31
N ALA A 51 18.86 -14.99 -8.20
CA ALA A 51 19.58 -16.14 -8.74
C ALA A 51 20.85 -15.75 -9.54
N ARG A 52 20.93 -14.52 -10.04
CA ARG A 52 22.10 -14.03 -10.79
C ARG A 52 23.25 -13.59 -9.89
N ASN A 53 22.96 -13.21 -8.65
CA ASN A 53 23.95 -12.79 -7.67
C ASN A 53 23.44 -13.11 -6.27
N TRP A 54 23.88 -14.26 -5.74
CA TRP A 54 23.43 -14.78 -4.46
C TRP A 54 23.68 -13.80 -3.30
N ASN A 55 24.87 -13.20 -3.23
CA ASN A 55 25.24 -12.26 -2.16
C ASN A 55 24.34 -11.02 -2.17
N ALA A 56 24.04 -10.49 -3.36
CA ALA A 56 23.09 -9.38 -3.49
C ALA A 56 21.66 -9.83 -3.11
N GLY A 57 21.26 -11.04 -3.53
CA GLY A 57 19.98 -11.64 -3.19
C GLY A 57 19.77 -11.76 -1.68
N GLU A 58 20.77 -12.21 -0.93
CA GLU A 58 20.72 -12.33 0.52
C GLU A 58 20.55 -10.98 1.22
N VAL A 59 21.32 -9.96 0.79
CA VAL A 59 21.19 -8.60 1.34
C VAL A 59 19.80 -8.03 1.05
N VAL A 60 19.29 -8.21 -0.18
CA VAL A 60 17.95 -7.76 -0.54
C VAL A 60 16.87 -8.52 0.24
N LEU A 61 17.06 -9.81 0.53
CA LEU A 61 16.13 -10.62 1.31
C LEU A 61 16.03 -10.09 2.75
N LEU A 62 17.18 -9.86 3.40
CA LEU A 62 17.22 -9.30 4.75
C LEU A 62 16.58 -7.90 4.78
N GLY A 63 16.89 -7.05 3.80
CA GLY A 63 16.28 -5.74 3.65
C GLY A 63 14.75 -5.81 3.45
N HIS A 64 14.28 -6.75 2.63
CA HIS A 64 12.86 -6.97 2.37
C HIS A 64 12.13 -7.44 3.64
N LEU A 65 12.70 -8.39 4.38
CA LEU A 65 12.15 -8.87 5.65
C LEU A 65 12.07 -7.74 6.69
N ALA A 66 13.15 -6.97 6.87
CA ALA A 66 13.19 -5.86 7.80
C ALA A 66 12.16 -4.77 7.44
N ALA A 67 12.14 -4.33 6.17
CA ALA A 67 11.16 -3.37 5.68
C ALA A 67 9.71 -3.90 5.79
N GLY A 68 9.52 -5.21 5.60
CA GLY A 68 8.23 -5.88 5.71
C GLY A 68 7.69 -5.83 7.14
N LEU A 69 8.53 -6.11 8.13
CA LEU A 69 8.17 -5.98 9.54
C LEU A 69 7.82 -4.53 9.93
N VAL A 70 8.61 -3.55 9.46
CA VAL A 70 8.30 -2.13 9.67
C VAL A 70 6.96 -1.77 9.03
N PHE A 71 6.71 -2.22 7.80
CA PHE A 71 5.46 -1.99 7.10
C PHE A 71 4.27 -2.61 7.84
N VAL A 72 4.37 -3.86 8.30
CA VAL A 72 3.33 -4.54 9.11
C VAL A 72 3.00 -3.72 10.36
N ALA A 73 4.02 -3.33 11.14
CA ALA A 73 3.82 -2.57 12.37
C ALA A 73 3.12 -1.23 12.11
N LEU A 74 3.59 -0.48 11.11
CA LEU A 74 2.99 0.80 10.73
C LEU A 74 1.56 0.61 10.20
N PHE A 75 1.33 -0.38 9.34
CA PHE A 75 0.04 -0.65 8.73
C PHE A 75 -1.00 -1.02 9.78
N VAL A 76 -0.71 -1.98 10.66
CA VAL A 76 -1.62 -2.42 11.73
C VAL A 76 -1.96 -1.28 12.68
N SER A 77 -0.95 -0.48 13.08
CA SER A 77 -1.18 0.68 13.96
C SER A 77 -2.07 1.77 13.36
N TRP A 78 -2.16 1.83 12.03
CA TRP A 78 -2.85 2.88 11.29
C TRP A 78 -4.22 2.44 10.75
N ILE A 79 -4.34 1.19 10.31
CA ILE A 79 -5.45 0.74 9.47
C ILE A 79 -6.80 0.77 10.20
N GLY A 80 -6.86 0.38 11.47
CA GLY A 80 -8.13 0.36 12.23
C GLY A 80 -8.76 1.75 12.32
N GLY A 81 -7.97 2.75 12.72
CA GLY A 81 -8.43 4.14 12.80
C GLY A 81 -8.68 4.77 11.42
N HIS A 82 -8.04 4.28 10.35
CA HIS A 82 -8.30 4.74 9.00
C HIS A 82 -9.64 4.21 8.46
N VAL A 83 -9.87 2.90 8.59
CA VAL A 83 -11.10 2.23 8.13
C VAL A 83 -12.32 2.79 8.87
N ALA A 84 -12.28 2.88 10.21
CA ALA A 84 -13.41 3.37 11.01
C ALA A 84 -13.83 4.82 10.70
N ARG A 85 -12.88 5.65 10.24
CA ARG A 85 -13.16 7.05 9.88
C ARG A 85 -13.62 7.21 8.43
N GLY A 86 -13.01 6.46 7.50
CA GLY A 86 -13.14 6.68 6.06
C GLY A 86 -14.16 5.79 5.35
N LEU A 87 -14.00 4.46 5.42
CA LEU A 87 -14.73 3.54 4.53
C LEU A 87 -16.26 3.58 4.71
N PRO A 88 -16.82 3.56 5.94
CA PRO A 88 -18.27 3.58 6.15
C PRO A 88 -18.96 4.89 5.72
N ARG A 89 -18.20 5.98 5.58
CA ARG A 89 -18.74 7.32 5.28
C ARG A 89 -18.58 7.72 3.82
N SER A 90 -17.96 6.89 2.99
CA SER A 90 -17.71 7.20 1.58
C SER A 90 -18.99 7.08 0.76
N GLN A 91 -19.39 8.16 0.08
CA GLN A 91 -20.53 8.19 -0.84
C GLN A 91 -20.20 7.65 -2.25
N ARG A 92 -18.97 7.15 -2.47
CA ARG A 92 -18.50 6.65 -3.76
C ARG A 92 -18.47 5.11 -3.76
N PRO A 93 -19.49 4.41 -4.29
CA PRO A 93 -19.62 2.97 -4.13
C PRO A 93 -18.45 2.19 -4.74
N ALA A 94 -18.02 2.56 -5.97
CA ALA A 94 -16.87 1.93 -6.62
C ALA A 94 -15.56 2.15 -5.83
N PHE A 95 -15.35 3.34 -5.28
CA PHE A 95 -14.17 3.65 -4.48
C PHE A 95 -14.17 2.84 -3.18
N THR A 96 -15.32 2.74 -2.50
CA THR A 96 -15.49 1.95 -1.28
C THR A 96 -15.26 0.46 -1.54
N GLY A 97 -15.83 -0.09 -2.62
CA GLY A 97 -15.64 -1.49 -3.01
C GLY A 97 -14.17 -1.82 -3.30
N LEU A 98 -13.51 -0.98 -4.10
CA LEU A 98 -12.06 -1.13 -4.37
C LEU A 98 -11.23 -1.03 -3.09
N SER A 99 -11.59 -0.13 -2.16
CA SER A 99 -10.87 0.04 -0.90
C SER A 99 -10.96 -1.20 -0.01
N TRP A 100 -12.14 -1.84 0.07
CA TRP A 100 -12.30 -3.10 0.80
C TRP A 100 -11.52 -4.24 0.14
N LEU A 101 -11.60 -4.36 -1.19
CA LEU A 101 -10.86 -5.38 -1.92
C LEU A 101 -9.36 -5.21 -1.71
N LEU A 102 -8.86 -3.98 -1.79
CA LEU A 102 -7.45 -3.66 -1.57
C LEU A 102 -7.02 -4.01 -0.15
N LEU A 103 -7.86 -3.73 0.86
CA LEU A 103 -7.60 -4.12 2.24
C LEU A 103 -7.45 -5.64 2.39
N VAL A 104 -8.36 -6.42 1.81
CA VAL A 104 -8.27 -7.88 1.81
C VAL A 104 -6.98 -8.36 1.15
N LYS A 105 -6.59 -7.74 0.03
CA LYS A 105 -5.33 -8.07 -0.66
C LYS A 105 -4.10 -7.74 0.18
N PHE A 106 -4.07 -6.59 0.86
CA PHE A 106 -2.99 -6.27 1.80
C PHE A 106 -2.93 -7.28 2.94
N VAL A 107 -4.06 -7.66 3.54
CA VAL A 107 -4.09 -8.69 4.59
C VAL A 107 -3.53 -10.01 4.07
N LEU A 108 -3.95 -10.45 2.87
CA LEU A 108 -3.42 -11.66 2.25
C LEU A 108 -1.90 -11.60 2.09
N VAL A 109 -1.37 -10.52 1.50
CA VAL A 109 0.07 -10.33 1.28
C VAL A 109 0.85 -10.31 2.59
N LEU A 110 0.34 -9.62 3.61
CA LEU A 110 0.99 -9.56 4.92
C LEU A 110 1.03 -10.93 5.59
N VAL A 111 -0.09 -11.66 5.60
CA VAL A 111 -0.17 -12.98 6.21
C VAL A 111 0.77 -13.96 5.50
N THR A 112 0.75 -14.01 4.17
CA THR A 112 1.64 -14.92 3.42
C THR A 112 3.11 -14.55 3.61
N GLY A 113 3.45 -13.25 3.63
CA GLY A 113 4.82 -12.79 3.88
C GLY A 113 5.32 -13.15 5.28
N LEU A 114 4.47 -13.00 6.31
CA LEU A 114 4.80 -13.40 7.68
C LEU A 114 4.96 -14.92 7.81
N MET A 115 4.10 -15.70 7.14
CA MET A 115 4.23 -17.17 7.11
C MET A 115 5.53 -17.60 6.42
N MET A 116 5.92 -16.93 5.33
CA MET A 116 7.20 -17.21 4.65
C MET A 116 8.42 -16.81 5.49
N ALA A 117 8.30 -15.78 6.35
CA ALA A 117 9.37 -15.37 7.26
C ALA A 117 9.52 -16.27 8.51
N LEU A 118 8.49 -17.07 8.83
CA LEU A 118 8.45 -17.87 10.05
C LEU A 118 9.59 -18.89 10.16
N PRO A 119 9.94 -19.69 9.13
CA PRO A 119 11.08 -20.60 9.19
C PRO A 119 12.39 -19.89 9.55
N THR A 120 12.63 -18.71 8.96
CA THR A 120 13.82 -17.89 9.27
C THR A 120 13.81 -17.42 10.73
N ALA A 121 12.66 -16.95 11.23
CA ALA A 121 12.54 -16.53 12.62
C ALA A 121 12.78 -17.70 13.60
N LEU A 122 12.24 -18.88 13.31
CA LEU A 122 12.44 -20.08 14.12
C LEU A 122 13.90 -20.54 14.09
N TYR A 123 14.54 -20.51 12.92
CA TYR A 123 15.95 -20.83 12.77
C TYR A 123 16.83 -19.91 13.64
N LEU A 124 16.57 -18.60 13.60
CA LEU A 124 17.27 -17.62 14.47
C LEU A 124 16.99 -17.84 15.95
N ALA A 125 15.85 -18.43 16.31
CA ALA A 125 15.51 -18.84 17.68
C ALA A 125 16.10 -20.22 18.07
N GLY A 126 16.96 -20.82 17.23
CA GLY A 126 17.59 -22.12 17.49
C GLY A 126 16.70 -23.33 17.19
N ARG A 127 15.59 -23.15 16.47
CA ARG A 127 14.67 -24.23 16.09
C ARG A 127 14.69 -24.46 14.58
N LEU A 128 14.99 -25.69 14.17
CA LEU A 128 14.96 -26.07 12.77
C LEU A 128 13.55 -26.54 12.38
N TRP A 129 12.83 -25.72 11.61
CA TRP A 129 11.53 -26.08 11.08
C TRP A 129 11.26 -25.34 9.77
N PHE A 130 10.70 -26.05 8.80
CA PHE A 130 10.35 -25.52 7.49
C PHE A 130 8.96 -26.00 7.10
N TRP A 131 8.29 -25.22 6.26
CA TRP A 131 7.06 -25.65 5.60
C TRP A 131 7.34 -26.83 4.66
N SER A 132 6.28 -27.58 4.31
CA SER A 132 6.38 -28.52 3.19
C SER A 132 6.67 -27.78 1.89
N PHE A 133 7.15 -28.51 0.90
CA PHE A 133 7.45 -27.94 -0.42
C PHE A 133 6.20 -27.34 -1.07
N GLU A 134 5.07 -28.05 -1.01
CA GLU A 134 3.77 -27.62 -1.52
C GLU A 134 3.29 -26.35 -0.83
N ALA A 135 3.41 -26.30 0.50
CA ALA A 135 3.04 -25.11 1.28
C ALA A 135 3.91 -23.91 0.91
N THR A 136 5.21 -24.11 0.73
CA THR A 136 6.14 -23.05 0.29
C THR A 136 5.78 -22.52 -1.09
N HIS A 137 5.43 -23.41 -2.04
CA HIS A 137 4.97 -23.03 -3.37
C HIS A 137 3.68 -22.22 -3.33
N VAL A 138 2.67 -22.67 -2.57
CA VAL A 138 1.40 -21.97 -2.44
C VAL A 138 1.59 -20.60 -1.80
N LEU A 139 2.40 -20.51 -0.73
CA LEU A 139 2.71 -19.24 -0.07
C LEU A 139 3.40 -18.27 -1.03
N THR A 140 4.40 -18.73 -1.77
CA THR A 140 5.13 -17.92 -2.75
C THR A 140 4.20 -17.42 -3.85
N PHE A 141 3.38 -18.32 -4.41
CA PHE A 141 2.38 -17.97 -5.42
C PHE A 141 1.39 -16.91 -4.91
N LEU A 142 0.79 -17.13 -3.75
CA LEU A 142 -0.17 -16.20 -3.16
C LEU A 142 0.47 -14.86 -2.80
N HIS A 143 1.70 -14.86 -2.28
CA HIS A 143 2.42 -13.65 -1.92
C HIS A 143 2.78 -12.82 -3.15
N LEU A 144 3.37 -13.45 -4.18
CA LEU A 144 3.78 -12.78 -5.40
C LEU A 144 2.58 -12.22 -6.17
N TRP A 145 1.63 -13.07 -6.55
CA TRP A 145 0.47 -12.64 -7.33
C TRP A 145 -0.50 -11.79 -6.53
N GLY A 146 -0.60 -12.03 -5.22
CA GLY A 146 -1.30 -11.14 -4.29
C GLY A 146 -0.70 -9.73 -4.28
N SER A 147 0.63 -9.62 -4.30
CA SER A 147 1.35 -8.34 -4.33
C SER A 147 1.14 -7.60 -5.65
N PHE A 148 1.16 -8.30 -6.80
CA PHE A 148 0.79 -7.71 -8.09
C PHE A 148 -0.63 -7.17 -8.09
N ALA A 149 -1.60 -7.98 -7.63
CA ALA A 149 -3.00 -7.55 -7.54
C ALA A 149 -3.16 -6.34 -6.60
N ALA A 150 -2.46 -6.32 -5.47
CA ALA A 150 -2.43 -5.19 -4.55
C ALA A 150 -1.82 -3.94 -5.19
N ALA A 151 -0.74 -4.08 -5.96
CA ALA A 151 -0.09 -2.97 -6.64
C ALA A 151 -1.00 -2.32 -7.69
N ILE A 152 -1.64 -3.13 -8.54
CA ILE A 152 -2.62 -2.65 -9.53
C ILE A 152 -3.80 -1.97 -8.83
N GLY A 153 -4.38 -2.63 -7.81
CA GLY A 153 -5.49 -2.08 -7.03
C GLY A 153 -5.13 -0.78 -6.32
N PHE A 154 -3.89 -0.67 -5.81
CA PHE A 154 -3.39 0.53 -5.17
C PHE A 154 -3.24 1.69 -6.14
N LEU A 155 -2.68 1.45 -7.34
CA LEU A 155 -2.61 2.46 -8.41
C LEU A 155 -4.00 2.92 -8.84
N ALA A 156 -4.94 1.99 -9.02
CA ALA A 156 -6.33 2.31 -9.34
C ALA A 156 -6.98 3.15 -8.21
N HIS A 157 -6.74 2.79 -6.95
CA HIS A 157 -7.25 3.52 -5.79
C HIS A 157 -6.70 4.95 -5.74
N LEU A 158 -5.41 5.15 -6.00
CA LEU A 158 -4.80 6.47 -6.11
C LEU A 158 -5.40 7.27 -7.26
N ALA A 159 -5.54 6.68 -8.45
CA ALA A 159 -6.13 7.35 -9.62
C ALA A 159 -7.56 7.83 -9.33
N MET A 160 -8.40 6.98 -8.72
CA MET A 160 -9.77 7.33 -8.32
C MET A 160 -9.83 8.42 -7.25
N ARG A 161 -8.80 8.51 -6.39
CA ARG A 161 -8.69 9.59 -5.41
C ARG A 161 -8.38 10.94 -6.06
N HIS A 162 -7.59 10.95 -7.15
CA HIS A 162 -7.22 12.17 -7.86
C HIS A 162 -8.29 12.65 -8.85
N TRP A 163 -8.99 11.75 -9.55
CA TRP A 163 -10.02 12.10 -10.53
C TRP A 163 -11.42 12.23 -9.95
N ALA A 164 -11.53 12.93 -8.83
CA ALA A 164 -12.84 13.35 -8.38
C ALA A 164 -13.44 14.33 -9.41
N LEU A 165 -14.43 13.88 -10.18
CA LEU A 165 -15.30 14.80 -10.92
C LEU A 165 -15.78 15.87 -9.92
N PRO A 166 -15.59 17.17 -10.22
CA PRO A 166 -16.25 18.22 -9.47
C PRO A 166 -17.73 17.85 -9.44
N ALA A 167 -18.37 17.93 -8.27
CA ALA A 167 -19.81 17.82 -8.21
C ALA A 167 -20.39 18.92 -9.10
N GLY A 168 -20.75 18.57 -10.34
CA GLY A 168 -21.39 19.46 -11.28
C GLY A 168 -22.75 19.83 -10.69
N GLY A 169 -22.85 21.07 -10.21
CA GLY A 169 -24.07 21.86 -10.19
C GLY A 169 -25.35 21.18 -9.69
N GLN A 170 -25.36 20.59 -8.49
CA GLN A 170 -26.61 20.48 -7.74
C GLN A 170 -26.76 21.72 -6.85
N GLY A 171 -27.48 22.73 -7.33
CA GLY A 171 -27.86 23.85 -6.46
C GLY A 171 -28.07 25.21 -7.13
N ARG A 172 -28.95 25.29 -8.13
CA ARG A 172 -29.72 26.54 -8.33
C ARG A 172 -31.12 26.22 -8.86
N ARG A 173 -31.94 25.60 -8.00
CA ARG A 173 -33.36 25.92 -7.99
C ARG A 173 -33.52 27.05 -6.99
N LEU A 174 -33.53 28.28 -7.50
CA LEU A 174 -34.12 29.39 -6.76
C LEU A 174 -35.65 29.33 -6.98
N PRO A 175 -36.45 29.70 -5.98
CA PRO A 175 -37.90 29.81 -6.11
C PRO A 175 -38.31 30.81 -7.19
#